data_AF-A0A7C5B6W4-F1
#
_entry.id   AF-A0A7C5B6W4-F1
#
_cell.length_a   1.000
_cell.length_b   1.000
_cell.length_c   1.000
_cell.angle_alpha   90.00
_cell.angle_beta   90.00
_cell.angle_gamma   90.00
#
_symmetry.space_group_name_H-M   'P 1'
#
loop_
_entity.id
_entity.type
_entity.pdbx_description
1 polymer ?
#
loop_
_entity_poly.entity_id
_entity_poly.type
_entity_poly.pdbx_seq_one_letter_code
_entity_poly.pdbx_strand_id
1 'polypeptide(L)'
;MKLEHIIADVLVHGLNTAVVAKQFKISHRRIQQVVQYTRKEGCVPTLQKGGRHPYAQYPKDIQKIVVKTTKRLAMFNTGRKIPAK
;
A
#
# COMPACT_ATOMS: atom_id res chain seq x y z
N MET A 1 -8.71 -12.08 2.01
CA MET A 1 -8.46 -12.18 0.56
C MET A 1 -7.01 -12.56 0.33
N LYS A 2 -6.73 -13.70 -0.31
CA LYS A 2 -5.35 -14.14 -0.56
C LYS A 2 -4.89 -13.60 -1.92
N LEU A 3 -3.76 -12.88 -1.94
CA LEU A 3 -3.15 -12.36 -3.17
C LEU A 3 -2.79 -13.49 -4.16
N GLU A 4 -2.55 -14.69 -3.64
CA GLU A 4 -2.31 -15.92 -4.39
C GLU A 4 -3.40 -16.19 -5.42
N HIS A 5 -4.68 -16.00 -5.07
CA HIS A 5 -5.79 -16.27 -5.99
C HIS A 5 -5.84 -15.24 -7.13
N ILE A 6 -5.60 -13.96 -6.85
CA ILE A 6 -5.53 -12.90 -7.87
C ILE A 6 -4.42 -13.21 -8.88
N ILE A 7 -3.27 -13.68 -8.38
CA ILE A 7 -2.11 -14.00 -9.22
C ILE A 7 -2.39 -15.25 -10.04
N ALA A 8 -2.96 -16.30 -9.45
CA ALA A 8 -3.35 -17.51 -10.18
C ALA A 8 -4.35 -17.19 -11.30
N ASP A 9 -5.37 -16.39 -11.01
CA ASP A 9 -6.38 -15.97 -11.99
C ASP A 9 -5.75 -15.28 -13.21
N VAL A 10 -4.78 -14.38 -12.99
CA VAL A 10 -4.15 -13.64 -14.08
C VAL A 10 -3.03 -14.42 -14.78
N LEU A 11 -2.14 -15.05 -14.03
CA LEU A 11 -0.92 -15.67 -14.58
C LEU A 11 -1.10 -17.13 -14.98
N VAL A 12 -1.95 -17.90 -14.28
CA VAL A 12 -2.20 -19.31 -14.55
C VAL A 12 -3.44 -19.47 -15.44
N HIS A 13 -4.53 -18.80 -15.08
CA HIS A 13 -5.81 -18.91 -15.81
C HIS A 13 -5.96 -17.89 -16.94
N GLY A 14 -5.02 -16.96 -17.10
CA GLY A 14 -5.00 -16.00 -18.20
C GLY A 14 -6.15 -14.99 -18.18
N LEU A 15 -6.80 -14.80 -17.03
CA LEU A 15 -7.94 -13.89 -16.92
C LEU A 15 -7.51 -12.44 -17.09
N ASN A 16 -8.38 -11.66 -17.72
CA ASN A 16 -8.14 -10.24 -17.90
C ASN A 16 -8.12 -9.52 -16.54
N THR A 17 -7.05 -8.77 -16.30
CA THR A 17 -6.84 -7.94 -15.10
C THR A 17 -8.03 -7.03 -14.75
N ALA A 18 -8.81 -6.55 -15.72
CA ALA A 18 -10.02 -5.76 -15.48
C ALA A 18 -11.18 -6.59 -14.89
N VAL A 19 -11.31 -7.85 -15.31
CA VAL A 19 -12.31 -8.79 -14.79
C VAL A 19 -11.95 -9.16 -13.35
N VAL A 20 -10.69 -9.48 -13.10
CA VAL A 20 -10.16 -9.80 -11.76
C VAL A 20 -10.31 -8.59 -10.82
N ALA A 21 -10.10 -7.36 -11.33
CA ALA A 21 -10.33 -6.12 -10.55
C ALA A 21 -11.76 -6.02 -10.04
N LYS A 22 -12.74 -6.31 -10.90
CA LYS A 22 -14.16 -6.27 -10.56
C LYS A 22 -14.53 -7.37 -9.56
N GLN A 23 -14.04 -8.59 -9.77
CA GLN A 23 -14.32 -9.75 -8.92
C GLN A 23 -13.81 -9.54 -7.48
N PHE A 24 -12.59 -9.02 -7.33
CA PHE A 24 -11.97 -8.80 -6.02
C PHE A 24 -12.24 -7.42 -5.42
N LYS A 25 -13.01 -6.56 -6.11
CA LYS A 25 -13.29 -5.16 -5.71
C LYS A 25 -12.01 -4.38 -5.38
N ILE A 26 -10.97 -4.57 -6.19
CA ILE A 26 -9.67 -3.91 -6.05
C ILE A 26 -9.43 -3.05 -7.28
N SER A 27 -8.69 -1.94 -7.11
CA SER A 27 -8.33 -1.10 -8.24
C SER A 27 -7.49 -1.86 -9.27
N HIS A 28 -7.78 -1.63 -10.54
CA HIS A 28 -7.07 -2.26 -11.64
C HIS A 28 -5.55 -2.04 -11.57
N ARG A 29 -5.13 -0.82 -11.22
CA ARG A 29 -3.72 -0.46 -10.96
C ARG A 29 -3.06 -1.35 -9.90
N ARG A 30 -3.78 -1.69 -8.82
CA ARG A 30 -3.22 -2.52 -7.75
C ARG A 30 -2.97 -3.95 -8.21
N ILE A 31 -3.85 -4.50 -9.05
CA ILE A 31 -3.65 -5.82 -9.66
C ILE A 31 -2.43 -5.80 -10.58
N GLN A 32 -2.30 -4.77 -11.42
CA GLN A 32 -1.13 -4.62 -12.29
C GLN A 32 0.18 -4.57 -11.49
N GLN A 33 0.22 -3.81 -10.39
CA GLN A 33 1.38 -3.77 -9.49
C GLN A 33 1.74 -5.13 -8.91
N VAL A 34 0.74 -5.88 -8.45
CA VAL A 34 0.94 -7.23 -7.88
C VAL A 34 1.46 -8.19 -8.94
N VAL A 35 0.84 -8.21 -10.12
CA VAL A 35 1.24 -9.07 -11.23
C VAL A 35 2.67 -8.73 -11.70
N GLN A 36 2.98 -7.44 -11.83
CA GLN A 36 4.33 -7.00 -12.21
C GLN A 36 5.37 -7.41 -11.17
N TYR A 37 5.08 -7.22 -9.88
CA TYR A 37 5.97 -7.66 -8.80
C TYR A 37 6.23 -9.16 -8.89
N THR A 38 5.19 -9.98 -9.03
CA THR A 38 5.34 -11.44 -9.09
C THR A 38 6.08 -11.91 -10.32
N ARG A 39 5.93 -11.24 -11.48
CA ARG A 39 6.76 -11.51 -12.67
C ARG A 39 8.23 -11.18 -12.45
N LYS A 40 8.54 -10.13 -11.69
CA LYS A 40 9.91 -9.67 -11.45
C LYS A 40 10.63 -10.49 -10.39
N GLU A 41 9.95 -10.80 -9.29
CA GLU A 41 10.57 -11.39 -8.10
C GLU A 41 10.26 -12.90 -7.95
N GLY A 42 9.43 -13.47 -8.84
CA GLY A 42 9.03 -14.89 -8.78
C GLY A 42 8.17 -15.27 -7.57
N CYS A 43 7.74 -14.29 -6.77
CA CYS A 43 7.01 -14.52 -5.52
C CYS A 43 5.81 -13.59 -5.35
N VAL A 44 4.86 -14.01 -4.52
CA VAL A 44 3.69 -13.21 -4.14
C VAL A 44 4.14 -12.14 -3.15
N PRO A 45 3.79 -10.85 -3.35
CA PRO A 45 4.20 -9.82 -2.41
C PRO A 45 3.55 -10.05 -1.04
N THR A 46 4.39 -10.19 -0.02
CA THR A 46 3.93 -10.29 1.36
C THR A 46 3.46 -8.93 1.84
N LEU A 47 2.16 -8.82 2.15
CA LEU A 47 1.64 -7.62 2.80
C LEU A 47 2.18 -7.59 4.23
N GLN A 48 3.16 -6.72 4.49
CA GLN A 48 3.49 -6.38 5.87
C GLN A 48 2.24 -5.80 6.52
N LYS A 49 1.69 -6.49 7.52
CA LYS A 49 0.58 -5.95 8.33
C LYS A 49 1.13 -4.70 9.01
N GLY A 50 0.72 -3.52 8.54
CA GLY A 50 1.07 -2.22 9.11
C GLY A 50 0.39 -1.97 10.46
N GLY A 51 0.42 -2.95 11.36
CA GLY A 51 0.04 -2.77 12.75
C GLY A 51 1.19 -2.14 13.54
N ARG A 52 0.87 -1.44 14.63
CA ARG A 52 1.87 -1.09 15.63
C ARG A 52 2.40 -2.40 16.23
N HIS A 53 3.72 -2.58 16.25
CA HIS A 53 4.29 -3.65 17.07
C HIS A 53 3.83 -3.42 18.52
N PRO A 54 3.16 -4.40 19.17
CA PRO A 54 2.65 -4.23 20.52
C PRO A 54 3.75 -3.89 21.55
N TYR A 55 5.01 -4.19 21.23
CA TYR A 55 6.19 -3.90 22.03
C TYR A 55 7.16 -2.92 21.36
N ALA A 56 6.65 -2.01 20.53
CA ALA A 56 7.49 -0.98 19.92
C ALA A 56 8.13 -0.12 21.03
N GLN A 57 9.44 -0.27 21.23
CA GLN A 57 10.21 0.65 22.06
C GLN A 57 10.37 1.96 21.29
N TYR A 58 9.60 2.97 21.69
CA TYR A 58 9.77 4.31 21.14
C TYR A 58 10.97 5.01 21.80
N PRO A 59 11.70 5.85 21.07
CA PRO A 59 12.72 6.73 21.65
C PRO A 59 12.15 7.55 22.80
N LYS A 60 12.96 7.80 23.84
CA LYS A 60 12.54 8.60 25.02
C LYS A 60 12.06 10.02 24.62
N ASP A 61 12.51 10.51 23.48
CA ASP A 61 12.20 11.82 22.91
C ASP A 61 11.13 11.78 21.79
N ILE A 62 10.38 10.69 21.66
CA ILE A 62 9.33 10.51 20.63
C ILE A 62 8.38 11.71 20.52
N GLN A 63 8.02 12.33 21.65
CA GLN A 63 7.18 13.52 21.66
C GLN A 63 7.82 14.70 20.90
N LYS A 64 9.12 14.92 21.08
CA LYS A 64 9.86 15.98 20.37
C LYS A 64 9.92 15.70 18.87
N ILE A 65 10.15 14.43 18.51
CA ILE A 65 10.18 13.98 17.11
C ILE A 65 8.82 14.21 16.44
N VAL A 66 7.72 13.83 17.12
CA VAL A 66 6.35 14.04 16.63
C VAL A 66 6.08 15.53 16.44
N VAL A 67 6.33 16.36 17.45
CA VAL A 67 6.09 17.82 17.36
C VAL A 67 6.88 18.45 16.20
N LYS A 68 8.16 18.10 16.05
CA LYS A 68 9.01 18.60 14.95
C LYS A 68 8.47 18.18 13.59
N THR A 69 8.05 16.92 13.46
CA THR A 69 7.53 16.35 12.22
C THR A 69 6.19 16.96 11.86
N THR A 70 5.29 17.13 12.82
CA THR A 70 3.97 17.76 12.63
C THR A 70 4.13 19.21 12.18
N LYS A 71 5.04 19.98 12.79
CA LYS A 71 5.35 21.36 12.35
C LYS A 71 5.88 21.39 10.92
N ARG A 72 6.81 20.49 10.57
CA ARG A 72 7.36 20.38 9.20
C ARG A 72 6.27 20.04 8.17
N LEU A 73 5.38 19.11 8.49
CA LEU A 73 4.26 18.74 7.62
C LEU A 73 3.24 19.88 7.49
N ALA A 74 2.94 20.59 8.57
CA ALA A 74 2.08 21.76 8.53
C ALA A 74 2.65 22.85 7.60
N MET A 75 3.95 23.16 7.73
CA MET A 75 4.64 24.12 6.84
C MET A 75 4.66 23.67 5.36
N PHE A 76 4.80 22.37 5.12
CA PHE A 76 4.74 21.81 3.77
C PHE A 76 3.33 21.89 3.18
N ASN A 77 2.30 21.66 4.00
CA ASN A 77 0.90 21.69 3.59
C ASN A 77 0.36 23.12 3.40
N THR A 78 0.87 24.11 4.13
CA THR A 78 0.51 25.53 3.92
C THR A 78 0.93 26.07 2.54
N GLY A 79 1.80 25.37 1.80
CA GLY A 79 2.13 25.67 0.40
C GLY A 79 1.28 24.95 -0.65
N ARG A 80 0.44 23.97 -0.27
CA ARG A 80 -0.52 23.31 -1.17
C ARG A 80 -1.93 23.79 -0.84
N LYS A 81 -2.45 24.75 -1.62
CA LYS A 81 -3.90 24.98 -1.68
C LYS A 81 -4.55 23.67 -2.14
N ILE A 82 -5.26 22.99 -1.24
CA ILE A 82 -6.17 21.91 -1.62
C ILE A 82 -7.34 22.62 -2.31
N PRO A 83 -7.58 22.44 -3.62
CA PRO A 83 -8.79 23.00 -4.22
C PRO A 83 -9.98 22.34 -3.53
N ALA A 84 -10.80 23.17 -2.88
CA ALA A 84 -12.13 22.76 -2.43
C ALA A 84 -12.89 22.34 -3.70
N LYS A 85 -13.32 21.08 -3.72
CA LYS A 85 -14.25 20.58 -4.73
C LYS A 85 -15.67 20.94 -4.32
#